data_AF-A0A383D3I9-F1
#
_entry.id   AF-A0A383D3I9-F1
#
_cell.length_a   1.000
_cell.length_b   1.000
_cell.length_c   1.000
_cell.angle_alpha   90.00
_cell.angle_beta   90.00
_cell.angle_gamma   90.00
#
_symmetry.space_group_name_H-M   'P 1'
#
loop_
_entity.id
_entity.type
_entity.pdbx_description
1 polymer ?
#
loop_
_entity_poly.entity_id
_entity_poly.type
_entity_poly.pdbx_seq_one_letter_code
_entity_poly.pdbx_strand_id
1 'polypeptide(L)'
;EFGVQAEKNGVEEVCFTFEGHSIERDRGLHFLTNEELKKGEISLAYVSKLMNRSYNQGPKLKKILQSIWHQINNAEEVYVIGQILDDGTVKGGTGWGAEFAKLCNKPLCVFDQGEKEWFKWSQDRWEKVTPKINKKHFSGGGTRFLSPEGRQAIANLYAVSFKEK
;
A
#
# COMPACT_ATOMS: atom_id res chain seq x y z
N GLU A 1 -3.08 -5.01 -9.97
CA GLU A 1 -4.40 -5.58 -9.59
C GLU A 1 -5.35 -4.55 -9.01
N PHE A 2 -5.01 -3.81 -7.94
CA PHE A 2 -5.89 -2.76 -7.38
C PHE A 2 -6.46 -1.81 -8.46
N GLY A 3 -5.60 -1.27 -9.33
CA GLY A 3 -6.04 -0.42 -10.45
C GLY A 3 -6.98 -1.12 -11.46
N VAL A 4 -6.75 -2.40 -11.74
CA VAL A 4 -7.62 -3.21 -12.62
C VAL A 4 -9.02 -3.35 -12.02
N GLN A 5 -9.10 -3.59 -10.70
CA GLN A 5 -10.39 -3.68 -10.01
C GLN A 5 -11.06 -2.30 -9.87
N ALA A 6 -10.28 -1.23 -9.68
CA ALA A 6 -10.79 0.14 -9.68
C ALA A 6 -11.48 0.47 -11.00
N GLU A 7 -10.80 0.22 -12.12
CA GLU A 7 -11.36 0.42 -13.46
C GLU A 7 -12.66 -0.37 -13.70
N LYS A 8 -12.67 -1.67 -13.36
CA LYS A 8 -13.86 -2.53 -13.50
C LYS A 8 -15.07 -2.05 -12.70
N ASN A 9 -14.83 -1.38 -11.57
CA ASN A 9 -15.89 -0.92 -10.67
C ASN A 9 -16.15 0.59 -10.80
N GLY A 10 -15.64 1.24 -11.86
CA GLY A 10 -15.87 2.68 -12.10
C GLY A 10 -15.24 3.60 -11.07
N VAL A 11 -14.22 3.13 -10.33
CA VAL A 11 -13.49 3.92 -9.32
C VAL A 11 -12.36 4.68 -10.02
N GLU A 12 -12.22 5.95 -9.69
CA GLU A 12 -11.08 6.77 -10.11
C GLU A 12 -9.80 6.27 -9.44
N GLU A 13 -8.74 6.10 -10.22
CA GLU A 13 -7.45 5.63 -9.73
C GLU A 13 -6.39 6.70 -9.91
N VAL A 14 -5.50 6.83 -8.93
CA VAL A 14 -4.29 7.66 -9.02
C VAL A 14 -3.08 6.80 -8.70
N CYS A 15 -2.19 6.66 -9.67
CA CYS A 15 -0.96 5.89 -9.59
C CYS A 15 0.23 6.86 -9.56
N PHE A 16 0.73 7.15 -8.35
CA PHE A 16 1.92 7.96 -8.16
C PHE A 16 3.17 7.24 -8.70
N THR A 17 3.86 7.89 -9.62
CA THR A 17 5.08 7.37 -10.27
C THR A 17 6.13 8.46 -10.38
N PHE A 18 7.32 8.14 -10.88
CA PHE A 18 8.42 9.08 -11.09
C PHE A 18 9.28 8.65 -12.28
N GLU A 19 10.13 9.55 -12.77
CA GLU A 19 11.01 9.28 -13.90
C GLU A 19 11.94 8.07 -13.65
N GLY A 20 11.92 7.10 -14.58
CA GLY A 20 12.68 5.84 -14.47
C GLY A 20 12.03 4.77 -13.58
N HIS A 21 10.81 5.00 -13.11
CA HIS A 21 10.00 3.97 -12.46
C HIS A 21 9.31 3.08 -13.50
N SER A 22 9.20 1.78 -13.20
CA SER A 22 8.48 0.85 -14.06
C SER A 22 6.99 1.11 -13.96
N ILE A 23 6.32 1.25 -15.10
CA ILE A 23 4.91 1.59 -15.20
C ILE A 23 4.18 0.37 -15.78
N GLU A 24 3.17 -0.12 -15.07
CA GLU A 24 2.34 -1.25 -15.52
C GLU A 24 0.94 -0.81 -16.00
N ARG A 25 0.56 0.45 -15.74
CA ARG A 25 -0.72 1.04 -16.14
C ARG A 25 -0.48 2.43 -16.72
N ASP A 26 -1.22 2.77 -17.74
CA ASP A 26 -1.25 4.08 -18.41
C ASP A 26 -2.34 5.01 -17.87
N ARG A 27 -3.37 4.46 -17.20
CA ARG A 27 -4.46 5.22 -16.57
C ARG A 27 -4.11 5.76 -15.19
N GLY A 28 -4.56 6.99 -14.90
CA GLY A 28 -4.47 7.59 -13.57
C GLY A 28 -3.05 7.94 -13.13
N LEU A 29 -2.08 8.01 -14.04
CA LEU A 29 -0.69 8.27 -13.68
C LEU A 29 -0.50 9.70 -13.17
N HIS A 30 0.11 9.83 -12.00
CA HIS A 30 0.60 11.09 -11.47
C HIS A 30 2.12 11.04 -11.36
N PHE A 31 2.81 11.72 -12.28
CA PHE A 31 4.27 11.83 -12.23
C PHE A 31 4.68 12.85 -11.17
N LEU A 32 5.29 12.35 -10.09
CA LEU A 32 5.81 13.19 -9.03
C LEU A 32 7.00 13.99 -9.54
N THR A 33 6.87 15.31 -9.47
CA THR A 33 7.97 16.24 -9.69
C THR A 33 9.05 16.11 -8.62
N ASN A 34 10.24 16.64 -8.87
CA ASN A 34 11.29 16.69 -7.85
C ASN A 34 10.86 17.45 -6.57
N GLU A 35 10.00 18.46 -6.71
CA GLU A 35 9.46 19.22 -5.57
C GLU A 35 8.47 18.38 -4.76
N GLU A 36 7.58 17.65 -5.42
CA GLU A 36 6.67 16.73 -4.74
C GLU A 36 7.42 15.59 -4.07
N LEU A 37 8.41 14.99 -4.73
CA LEU A 37 9.25 13.94 -4.13
C LEU A 37 9.93 14.42 -2.83
N LYS A 38 10.38 15.67 -2.79
CA LYS A 38 10.95 16.27 -1.56
C LYS A 38 9.94 16.37 -0.41
N LYS A 39 8.64 16.55 -0.67
CA LYS A 39 7.62 16.58 0.40
C LYS A 39 7.50 15.24 1.15
N GLY A 40 7.74 14.14 0.45
CA GLY A 40 7.77 12.80 1.04
C GLY A 40 9.18 12.34 1.47
N GLU A 41 10.12 13.27 1.57
CA GLU A 41 11.50 12.93 1.95
C GLU A 41 11.55 12.35 3.36
N ILE A 42 12.16 11.17 3.45
CA ILE A 42 12.35 10.47 4.71
C ILE A 42 13.75 9.89 4.81
N SER A 43 14.31 9.91 6.01
CA SER A 43 15.59 9.29 6.29
C SER A 43 15.50 7.77 6.22
N LEU A 44 16.36 7.15 5.41
CA LEU A 44 16.47 5.69 5.36
C LEU A 44 16.85 5.08 6.71
N ALA A 45 17.59 5.82 7.55
CA ALA A 45 17.90 5.37 8.91
C ALA A 45 16.64 5.26 9.78
N TYR A 46 15.71 6.21 9.63
CA TYR A 46 14.42 6.17 10.32
C TYR A 46 13.57 4.99 9.84
N VAL A 47 13.46 4.80 8.52
CA VAL A 47 12.73 3.65 7.95
C VAL A 47 13.36 2.32 8.39
N SER A 48 14.69 2.24 8.43
CA SER A 48 15.41 1.03 8.86
C SER A 48 15.12 0.68 10.32
N LYS A 49 15.11 1.69 11.20
CA LYS A 49 14.79 1.52 12.62
C LYS A 49 13.33 1.11 12.83
N LEU A 50 12.40 1.78 12.15
CA LEU A 50 10.97 1.49 12.26
C LEU A 50 10.63 0.07 11.77
N MET A 51 11.33 -0.38 10.74
CA MET A 51 11.05 -1.66 10.09
C MET A 51 12.00 -2.78 10.50
N ASN A 52 12.81 -2.54 11.54
CA ASN A 52 13.81 -3.46 12.07
C ASN A 52 14.68 -4.16 10.99
N ARG A 53 15.11 -3.41 9.96
CA ARG A 53 15.82 -3.97 8.82
C ARG A 53 16.75 -3.00 8.12
N SER A 54 17.83 -3.54 7.57
CA SER A 54 18.79 -2.78 6.76
C SER A 54 18.34 -2.69 5.32
N TYR A 55 18.26 -1.46 4.80
CA TYR A 55 18.03 -1.21 3.38
C TYR A 55 19.31 -0.77 2.70
N ASN A 56 19.60 -1.37 1.53
CA ASN A 56 20.70 -0.88 0.70
C ASN A 56 20.36 0.53 0.19
N GLN A 57 21.28 1.47 0.44
CA GLN A 57 21.16 2.88 0.08
C GLN A 57 21.24 3.07 -1.44
N GLY A 58 20.12 2.87 -2.14
CA GLY A 58 20.00 3.11 -3.57
C GLY A 58 19.15 4.36 -3.86
N PRO A 59 19.53 5.24 -4.80
CA PRO A 59 18.75 6.43 -5.15
C PRO A 59 17.34 6.09 -5.65
N LYS A 60 17.17 4.92 -6.29
CA LYS A 60 15.87 4.40 -6.72
C LYS A 60 14.96 4.02 -5.55
N LEU A 61 15.52 3.45 -4.47
CA LEU A 61 14.74 3.09 -3.28
C LEU A 61 14.15 4.32 -2.61
N LYS A 62 14.93 5.41 -2.50
CA LYS A 62 14.46 6.68 -1.93
C LYS A 62 13.23 7.20 -2.67
N LYS A 63 13.26 7.24 -4.00
CA LYS A 63 12.11 7.67 -4.83
C LYS A 63 10.88 6.77 -4.66
N ILE A 64 11.08 5.46 -4.51
CA ILE A 64 9.98 4.51 -4.22
C ILE A 64 9.34 4.81 -2.86
N LEU A 65 10.13 5.05 -1.81
CA LEU A 65 9.58 5.36 -0.48
C LEU A 65 8.83 6.70 -0.48
N GLN A 66 9.34 7.69 -1.22
CA GLN A 66 8.68 8.98 -1.44
C GLN A 66 7.34 8.82 -2.18
N SER A 67 7.28 7.98 -3.22
CA SER A 67 6.02 7.75 -3.93
C SER A 67 4.99 7.02 -3.07
N ILE A 68 5.42 6.05 -2.25
CA ILE A 68 4.56 5.38 -1.27
C ILE A 68 4.06 6.38 -0.21
N TRP A 69 4.91 7.31 0.24
CA TRP A 69 4.49 8.37 1.16
C TRP A 69 3.31 9.16 0.59
N HIS A 70 3.36 9.56 -0.69
CA HIS A 70 2.25 10.28 -1.34
C HIS A 70 0.99 9.42 -1.45
N GLN A 71 1.13 8.14 -1.78
CA GLN A 71 -0.01 7.21 -1.85
C GLN A 71 -0.75 7.12 -0.52
N ILE A 72 -0.01 6.96 0.58
CA ILE A 72 -0.59 6.81 1.91
C ILE A 72 -1.06 8.16 2.46
N ASN A 73 -0.31 9.24 2.24
CA ASN A 73 -0.65 10.57 2.75
C ASN A 73 -2.00 11.05 2.20
N ASN A 74 -2.29 10.79 0.92
CA ASN A 74 -3.55 11.18 0.26
C ASN A 74 -4.74 10.23 0.50
N ALA A 75 -4.56 9.14 1.24
CA ALA A 75 -5.63 8.18 1.54
C ALA A 75 -6.20 8.34 2.94
N GLU A 76 -7.48 8.05 3.14
CA GLU A 76 -8.12 7.98 4.47
C GLU A 76 -8.05 6.56 5.05
N GLU A 77 -8.00 5.53 4.19
CA GLU A 77 -7.87 4.12 4.58
C GLU A 77 -6.89 3.39 3.64
N VAL A 78 -6.23 2.35 4.14
CA VAL A 78 -5.12 1.68 3.46
C VAL A 78 -5.33 0.18 3.43
N TYR A 79 -5.21 -0.40 2.24
CA TYR A 79 -5.29 -1.85 2.00
C TYR A 79 -3.97 -2.32 1.38
N VAL A 80 -3.36 -3.35 1.95
CA VAL A 80 -2.06 -3.85 1.53
C VAL A 80 -2.12 -5.35 1.30
N ILE A 81 -1.47 -5.85 0.25
CA ILE A 81 -1.20 -7.28 0.07
C ILE A 81 0.28 -7.54 0.37
N GLY A 82 0.56 -8.43 1.32
CA GLY A 82 1.92 -8.70 1.75
C GLY A 82 2.05 -9.94 2.61
N GLN A 83 3.09 -9.96 3.43
CA GLN A 83 3.33 -10.97 4.45
C GLN A 83 3.67 -10.23 5.73
N ILE A 84 2.92 -10.49 6.79
CA ILE A 84 3.19 -10.04 8.15
C ILE A 84 4.30 -10.94 8.68
N LEU A 85 5.34 -10.32 9.22
CA LEU A 85 6.49 -10.99 9.82
C LEU A 85 6.25 -11.15 11.32
N ASP A 86 7.08 -11.98 11.96
CA ASP A 86 6.99 -12.25 13.41
C ASP A 86 7.16 -10.98 14.27
N ASP A 87 7.83 -9.94 13.72
CA ASP A 87 7.96 -8.63 14.36
C ASP A 87 6.75 -7.70 14.18
N GLY A 88 5.67 -8.19 13.55
CA GLY A 88 4.44 -7.47 13.28
C GLY A 88 4.52 -6.47 12.12
N THR A 89 5.65 -6.39 11.44
CA THR A 89 5.83 -5.54 10.25
C THR A 89 5.48 -6.29 8.97
N VAL A 90 5.16 -5.56 7.91
CA VAL A 90 4.94 -6.16 6.59
C VAL A 90 6.25 -6.19 5.78
N LYS A 91 6.46 -7.27 5.02
CA LYS A 91 7.66 -7.47 4.21
C LYS A 91 7.79 -6.48 3.05
N GLY A 92 9.00 -5.97 2.82
CA GLY A 92 9.37 -5.20 1.62
C GLY A 92 8.86 -3.75 1.61
N GLY A 93 8.89 -3.10 0.43
CA GLY A 93 8.49 -1.69 0.28
C GLY A 93 7.03 -1.42 0.68
N THR A 94 6.15 -2.40 0.49
CA THR A 94 4.75 -2.35 0.95
C THR A 94 4.65 -2.23 2.47
N GLY A 95 5.64 -2.77 3.19
CA GLY A 95 5.76 -2.60 4.63
C GLY A 95 6.00 -1.17 5.06
N TRP A 96 6.77 -0.40 4.30
CA TRP A 96 6.92 1.03 4.60
C TRP A 96 5.57 1.75 4.53
N GLY A 97 4.76 1.45 3.51
CA GLY A 97 3.41 2.01 3.40
C GLY A 97 2.51 1.62 4.56
N ALA A 98 2.59 0.36 5.01
CA ALA A 98 1.87 -0.13 6.18
C ALA A 98 2.29 0.61 7.47
N GLU A 99 3.60 0.68 7.77
CA GLU A 99 4.08 1.38 8.96
C GLU A 99 3.77 2.88 8.93
N PHE A 100 3.87 3.51 7.77
CA PHE A 100 3.50 4.91 7.63
C PHE A 100 1.99 5.13 7.85
N ALA A 101 1.14 4.21 7.41
CA ALA A 101 -0.29 4.25 7.73
C ALA A 101 -0.56 4.13 9.24
N LYS A 102 0.20 3.28 9.95
CA LYS A 102 0.15 3.19 11.42
C LYS A 102 0.55 4.51 12.08
N LEU A 103 1.65 5.14 11.63
CA LEU A 103 2.09 6.45 12.13
C LEU A 103 1.05 7.56 11.92
N CYS A 104 0.32 7.52 10.80
CA CYS A 104 -0.76 8.46 10.53
C CYS A 104 -2.09 8.11 11.22
N ASN A 105 -2.15 7.04 12.03
CA ASN A 105 -3.37 6.50 12.64
C ASN A 105 -4.51 6.23 11.63
N LYS A 106 -4.15 5.81 10.41
CA LYS A 106 -5.12 5.48 9.36
C LYS A 106 -5.58 4.03 9.50
N PRO A 107 -6.87 3.72 9.27
CA PRO A 107 -7.33 2.34 9.14
C PRO A 107 -6.48 1.58 8.12
N LEU A 108 -5.85 0.50 8.59
CA LEU A 108 -4.92 -0.30 7.80
C LEU A 108 -5.38 -1.76 7.83
N CYS A 109 -5.59 -2.33 6.64
CA CYS A 109 -5.83 -3.75 6.46
C CYS A 109 -4.74 -4.37 5.59
N VAL A 110 -4.23 -5.52 6.00
CA VAL A 110 -3.24 -6.30 5.29
C VAL A 110 -3.82 -7.67 4.98
N PHE A 111 -3.79 -8.08 3.71
CA PHE A 111 -3.97 -9.47 3.35
C PHE A 111 -2.62 -10.17 3.45
N ASP A 112 -2.52 -11.10 4.39
CA ASP A 112 -1.35 -11.95 4.52
C ASP A 112 -1.43 -13.09 3.49
N GLN A 113 -0.48 -13.14 2.55
CA GLN A 113 -0.47 -14.17 1.51
C GLN A 113 -0.12 -15.58 2.03
N GLY A 114 0.56 -15.69 3.18
CA GLY A 114 0.89 -16.96 3.81
C GLY A 114 -0.32 -17.55 4.53
N GLU A 115 -0.98 -16.74 5.36
CA GLU A 115 -2.21 -17.12 6.08
C GLU A 115 -3.46 -17.13 5.20
N LYS A 116 -3.39 -16.45 4.03
CA LYS A 116 -4.51 -16.28 3.08
C LYS A 116 -5.73 -15.59 3.70
N GLU A 117 -5.47 -14.67 4.61
CA GLU A 117 -6.49 -13.99 5.41
C GLU A 117 -6.22 -12.49 5.53
N TRP A 118 -7.28 -11.72 5.76
CA TRP A 118 -7.19 -10.29 6.01
C TRP A 118 -7.06 -9.99 7.50
N PHE A 119 -6.17 -9.06 7.82
CA PHE A 119 -5.91 -8.57 9.16
C PHE A 119 -6.01 -7.05 9.20
N LYS A 120 -6.63 -6.50 10.23
CA LYS A 120 -6.68 -5.07 10.51
C LYS A 120 -5.70 -4.73 11.63
N TRP A 121 -4.98 -3.62 11.48
CA TRP A 121 -4.17 -3.09 12.56
C TRP A 121 -5.07 -2.44 13.61
N SER A 122 -4.97 -2.92 14.85
CA SER A 122 -5.71 -2.41 16.01
C SER A 122 -4.69 -2.02 17.09
N GLN A 123 -4.16 -0.80 16.99
CA GLN A 123 -3.18 -0.17 17.89
C GLN A 123 -1.86 -0.91 18.10
N ASP A 124 -1.90 -2.11 18.68
CA ASP A 124 -0.76 -2.94 19.05
C ASP A 124 -0.74 -4.32 18.37
N ARG A 125 -1.84 -4.74 17.74
CA ARG A 125 -1.96 -6.09 17.16
C ARG A 125 -2.72 -6.15 15.84
N TRP A 126 -2.52 -7.27 15.15
CA TRP A 126 -3.25 -7.64 13.95
C TRP A 126 -4.49 -8.48 14.32
N GLU A 127 -5.67 -8.03 13.91
CA GLU A 127 -6.93 -8.72 14.16
C GLU A 127 -7.55 -9.20 12.85
N LYS A 128 -7.92 -10.48 12.77
CA LYS A 128 -8.56 -11.04 11.58
C LYS A 128 -9.87 -10.32 11.29
N VAL A 129 -10.10 -9.94 10.03
CA VAL A 129 -11.27 -9.16 9.63
C VAL A 129 -11.73 -9.54 8.22
N THR A 130 -12.98 -9.20 7.88
CA THR A 130 -13.44 -9.11 6.49
C THR A 130 -13.51 -7.63 6.11
N PRO A 131 -12.53 -7.08 5.37
CA PRO A 131 -12.47 -5.67 5.08
C PRO A 131 -13.51 -5.25 4.04
N LYS A 132 -13.97 -4.01 4.16
CA LYS A 132 -14.82 -3.31 3.18
C LYS A 132 -14.28 -1.88 3.04
N ILE A 133 -14.19 -1.39 1.82
CA ILE A 133 -13.83 0.00 1.50
C ILE A 133 -14.97 0.89 1.97
N ASN A 134 -14.71 1.75 2.94
CA ASN A 134 -15.71 2.62 3.56
C ASN A 134 -15.46 4.10 3.28
N LYS A 135 -14.25 4.47 2.83
CA LYS A 135 -13.86 5.85 2.58
C LYS A 135 -13.82 6.16 1.09
N LYS A 136 -13.98 7.44 0.76
CA LYS A 136 -13.89 7.91 -0.63
C LYS A 136 -12.45 7.85 -1.12
N HIS A 137 -11.51 8.24 -0.27
CA HIS A 137 -10.09 8.19 -0.58
C HIS A 137 -9.45 7.01 0.14
N PHE A 138 -8.98 6.03 -0.63
CA PHE A 138 -8.29 4.86 -0.10
C PHE A 138 -7.05 4.54 -0.93
N SER A 139 -6.09 3.83 -0.31
CA SER A 139 -4.87 3.41 -0.98
C SER A 139 -4.78 1.89 -1.05
N GLY A 140 -4.31 1.38 -2.19
CA GLY A 140 -4.00 -0.03 -2.41
C GLY A 140 -2.50 -0.23 -2.62
N GLY A 141 -1.84 -0.93 -1.71
CA GLY A 141 -0.42 -1.31 -1.79
C GLY A 141 -0.26 -2.79 -2.14
N GLY A 142 0.52 -3.08 -3.18
CA GLY A 142 0.79 -4.46 -3.62
C GLY A 142 2.20 -4.93 -3.29
N THR A 143 2.40 -6.24 -3.42
CA THR A 143 3.72 -6.88 -3.51
C THR A 143 4.07 -7.15 -4.97
N ARG A 144 5.37 -7.23 -5.29
CA ARG A 144 5.85 -7.66 -6.62
C ARG A 144 5.46 -9.10 -6.93
N PHE A 145 5.29 -9.93 -5.90
CA PHE A 145 4.94 -11.34 -6.01
C PHE A 145 3.51 -11.56 -5.55
N LEU A 146 2.56 -11.10 -6.36
CA LEU A 146 1.13 -11.26 -6.08
C LEU A 146 0.70 -12.70 -6.34
N SER A 147 0.24 -13.38 -5.30
CA SER A 147 -0.35 -14.72 -5.37
C SER A 147 -1.74 -14.70 -6.03
N PRO A 148 -2.22 -15.84 -6.58
CA PRO A 148 -3.61 -15.96 -7.03
C PRO A 148 -4.62 -15.62 -5.93
N GLU A 149 -4.35 -16.03 -4.69
CA GLU A 149 -5.18 -15.72 -3.52
C GLU A 149 -5.17 -14.24 -3.20
N GLY A 150 -4.00 -13.58 -3.23
CA GLY A 150 -3.90 -12.13 -3.07
C GLY A 150 -4.67 -11.39 -4.17
N ARG A 151 -4.63 -11.87 -5.41
CA ARG A 151 -5.42 -11.31 -6.51
C ARG A 151 -6.92 -11.45 -6.26
N GLN A 152 -7.35 -12.64 -5.84
CA GLN A 152 -8.75 -12.91 -5.51
C GLN A 152 -9.21 -12.09 -4.30
N ALA A 153 -8.34 -11.88 -3.30
CA ALA A 153 -8.63 -11.06 -2.14
C ALA A 153 -8.90 -9.60 -2.52
N ILE A 154 -8.12 -9.02 -3.45
CA ILE A 154 -8.40 -7.68 -3.99
C ILE A 154 -9.73 -7.68 -4.75
N ALA A 155 -9.98 -8.65 -5.64
CA ALA A 155 -11.24 -8.72 -6.38
C ALA A 155 -12.46 -8.82 -5.43
N ASN A 156 -12.35 -9.65 -4.40
CA ASN A 156 -13.38 -9.80 -3.36
C ASN A 156 -13.59 -8.51 -2.57
N LEU A 157 -12.52 -7.81 -2.19
CA LEU A 157 -12.59 -6.52 -1.50
C LEU A 157 -13.41 -5.50 -2.30
N TYR A 158 -13.16 -5.37 -3.60
CA TYR A 158 -13.95 -4.48 -4.45
C TYR A 158 -15.38 -4.99 -4.59
N ALA A 159 -15.58 -6.29 -4.84
CA ALA A 159 -16.90 -6.87 -5.00
C ALA A 159 -17.79 -6.63 -3.77
N VAL A 160 -17.29 -6.82 -2.54
CA VAL A 160 -18.07 -6.56 -1.32
C VAL A 160 -18.29 -5.07 -1.06
N SER A 161 -17.42 -4.21 -1.58
CA SER A 161 -17.47 -2.77 -1.34
C SER A 161 -18.38 -2.03 -2.33
N PHE A 162 -18.49 -2.53 -3.55
CA PHE A 162 -19.17 -1.84 -4.66
C PHE A 162 -20.34 -2.64 -5.28
N LYS A 163 -20.72 -3.81 -4.73
CA LYS A 163 -21.82 -4.65 -5.23
C LYS A 163 -23.23 -4.01 -5.22
N GLU A 164 -23.40 -2.82 -4.68
CA GLU A 164 -24.71 -2.15 -4.51
C GLU A 164 -24.71 -0.71 -5.03
N LYS A 165 -24.05 -0.43 -6.16
CA LYS A 165 -24.23 0.85 -6.87
C LYS A 165 -24.88 0.66 -8.23
#